data_AF-A0A933ZZ22-F1
#
_entry.id   AF-A0A933ZZ22-F1
#
_cell.length_a   1.000
_cell.length_b   1.000
_cell.length_c   1.000
_cell.angle_alpha   90.00
_cell.angle_beta   90.00
_cell.angle_gamma   90.00
#
_symmetry.space_group_name_H-M   'P 1'
#
loop_
_entity.id
_entity.type
_entity.pdbx_description
1 polymer ?
#
loop_
_entity_poly.entity_id
_entity_poly.type
_entity_poly.pdbx_seq_one_letter_code
_entity_poly.pdbx_strand_id
1 'polypeptide(L)'
;MPLLPPYGYQHSLSLLSPELLARSSILYVWVTPEESRRKNIERANPTKQKAGNVHLSLHHGVPMAVMLNEYGCDDIEYLMSLSDKPDTVKVEAHGKAWRLPIGRFDNRQDKTTFVREPRDAWSPDDIKALHQGLGAAFAALIKAQPNR
;
A
#
# COMPACT_ATOMS: atom_id res chain seq x y z
N MET A 1 -7.71 -10.86 10.25
CA MET A 1 -7.97 -10.69 11.69
C MET A 1 -7.61 -9.25 12.06
N PRO A 2 -8.33 -8.54 12.95
CA PRO A 2 -7.92 -7.21 13.36
C PRO A 2 -6.60 -7.29 14.13
N LEU A 3 -5.73 -6.29 13.95
CA LEU A 3 -4.55 -6.14 14.79
C LEU A 3 -4.93 -5.38 16.06
N LEU A 4 -4.24 -5.69 17.17
CA LEU A 4 -4.49 -5.02 18.45
C LEU A 4 -3.93 -3.58 18.40
N PRO A 5 -4.65 -2.58 18.95
CA PRO A 5 -4.09 -1.23 19.10
C PRO A 5 -2.73 -1.24 19.82
N PRO A 6 -1.76 -0.40 19.40
CA PRO A 6 -1.88 0.65 18.38
C PRO A 6 -1.64 0.17 16.93
N TYR A 7 -1.58 -1.13 16.68
CA TYR A 7 -1.25 -1.69 15.37
C TYR A 7 -2.46 -1.76 14.43
N GLY A 8 -2.19 -1.84 13.12
CA GLY A 8 -3.19 -2.01 12.08
C GLY A 8 -3.81 -0.71 11.58
N TYR A 9 -4.43 -0.81 10.40
CA TYR A 9 -5.14 0.28 9.78
C TYR A 9 -6.44 0.58 10.51
N GLN A 10 -7.06 -0.39 11.18
CA GLN A 10 -8.29 -0.14 11.94
C GLN A 10 -8.06 0.94 13.00
N HIS A 11 -7.00 0.78 13.80
CA HIS A 11 -6.60 1.77 14.80
C HIS A 11 -6.16 3.07 14.14
N SER A 12 -5.22 3.01 13.20
CA SER A 12 -4.62 4.19 12.57
C SER A 12 -5.65 5.08 11.87
N LEU A 13 -6.59 4.50 11.12
CA LEU A 13 -7.64 5.23 10.44
C LEU A 13 -8.64 5.85 11.42
N SER A 14 -8.89 5.24 12.58
CA SER A 14 -9.80 5.79 13.58
C SER A 14 -9.31 7.10 14.21
N LEU A 15 -8.00 7.37 14.11
CA LEU A 15 -7.38 8.61 14.61
C LEU A 15 -7.52 9.79 13.64
N LEU A 16 -7.94 9.55 12.38
CA LEU A 16 -8.16 10.62 11.41
C LEU A 16 -9.39 11.46 11.80
N SER A 17 -9.34 12.76 11.50
CA SER A 17 -10.48 13.65 11.78
C SER A 17 -11.70 13.30 10.91
N PRO A 18 -12.93 13.65 11.35
CA PRO A 18 -14.13 13.47 10.54
C PRO A 18 -14.03 14.06 9.13
N GLU A 19 -13.37 15.21 8.97
CA GLU A 19 -13.18 15.89 7.68
C GLU A 19 -12.29 15.07 6.74
N LEU A 20 -11.22 14.45 7.28
CA LEU A 20 -10.36 13.56 6.50
C LEU A 20 -11.11 12.28 6.14
N LEU A 21 -11.79 11.65 7.09
CA LEU A 21 -12.56 10.42 6.86
C LEU A 21 -13.68 10.61 5.82
N ALA A 22 -14.30 11.80 5.76
CA ALA A 22 -15.33 12.12 4.77
C ALA A 22 -14.79 12.21 3.33
N ARG A 23 -13.50 12.54 3.17
CA ARG A 23 -12.92 12.90 1.87
C ARG A 23 -11.91 11.89 1.33
N SER A 24 -11.38 11.03 2.20
CA SER A 24 -10.27 10.13 1.89
C SER A 24 -10.67 8.94 1.02
N SER A 25 -9.66 8.36 0.40
CA SER A 25 -9.73 7.11 -0.36
C SER A 25 -8.39 6.39 -0.17
N ILE A 26 -8.41 5.06 -0.21
CA ILE A 26 -7.24 4.23 0.08
C ILE A 26 -6.76 3.57 -1.22
N LEU A 27 -5.53 3.86 -1.63
CA LEU A 27 -4.83 3.04 -2.62
C LEU A 27 -3.98 2.01 -1.87
N TYR A 28 -4.41 0.76 -1.84
CA TYR A 28 -3.68 -0.31 -1.19
C TYR A 28 -2.76 -1.02 -2.19
N VAL A 29 -1.45 -0.84 -2.00
CA VAL A 29 -0.42 -1.54 -2.76
C VAL A 29 -0.15 -2.87 -2.07
N TRP A 30 -0.68 -3.94 -2.64
CA TRP A 30 -0.63 -5.26 -2.01
C TRP A 30 0.62 -6.03 -2.43
N VAL A 31 1.46 -6.38 -1.47
CA VAL A 31 2.70 -7.15 -1.67
C VAL A 31 2.72 -8.28 -0.65
N THR A 32 3.28 -9.44 -0.99
CA THR A 32 3.47 -10.49 0.01
C THR A 32 4.60 -10.11 0.98
N PRO A 33 4.59 -10.60 2.22
CA PRO A 33 5.70 -10.38 3.14
C PRO A 33 7.05 -10.84 2.57
N GLU A 34 7.08 -11.95 1.84
CA GLU A 34 8.26 -12.50 1.18
C GLU A 34 8.81 -11.54 0.12
N GLU A 35 7.93 -11.01 -0.72
CA GLU A 35 8.30 -10.09 -1.79
C GLU A 35 8.73 -8.73 -1.22
N SER A 36 8.07 -8.26 -0.16
CA SER A 36 8.48 -7.06 0.59
C SER A 36 9.90 -7.21 1.15
N ARG A 37 10.22 -8.37 1.76
CA ARG A 37 11.57 -8.70 2.26
C ARG A 37 12.60 -8.78 1.13
N ARG A 38 12.28 -9.46 0.03
CA ARG A 38 13.15 -9.54 -1.15
C ARG A 38 13.51 -8.15 -1.67
N LYS A 39 12.51 -7.29 -1.87
CA LYS A 39 12.67 -5.88 -2.29
C LYS A 39 13.46 -5.03 -1.30
N ASN A 40 13.33 -5.31 0.00
CA ASN A 40 14.09 -4.61 1.04
C ASN A 40 15.58 -4.99 1.00
N ILE A 41 15.89 -6.28 0.90
CA ILE A 41 17.29 -6.77 0.79
C ILE A 41 17.96 -6.21 -0.46
N GLU A 42 17.27 -6.29 -1.60
CA GLU A 42 17.81 -5.78 -2.87
C GLU A 42 18.10 -4.27 -2.82
N ARG A 43 17.20 -3.50 -2.20
CA ARG A 43 17.34 -2.05 -2.02
C ARG A 43 18.51 -1.68 -1.10
N ALA A 44 18.71 -2.46 -0.04
CA ALA A 44 19.77 -2.26 0.94
C ALA A 44 21.15 -2.75 0.47
N ASN A 45 21.25 -3.41 -0.69
CA ASN A 45 22.48 -4.05 -1.15
C ASN A 45 23.57 -3.00 -1.44
N PRO A 46 24.65 -2.95 -0.64
CA PRO A 46 25.70 -1.94 -0.79
C PRO A 46 26.43 -2.02 -2.14
N THR A 47 26.50 -3.22 -2.74
CA THR A 47 27.17 -3.42 -4.04
C THR A 47 26.38 -2.87 -5.22
N LYS A 48 25.05 -2.73 -5.07
CA LYS A 48 24.16 -2.09 -6.06
C LYS A 48 23.99 -0.59 -5.80
N GLN A 49 24.35 -0.10 -4.61
CA GLN A 49 24.31 1.31 -4.28
C GLN A 49 25.47 2.02 -5.00
N LYS A 50 25.17 2.73 -6.10
CA LYS A 50 26.17 3.56 -6.79
C LYS A 50 26.67 4.64 -5.82
N ALA A 51 27.99 4.80 -5.75
CA ALA A 51 28.67 5.84 -4.97
C ALA A 51 28.11 7.22 -5.36
N GLY A 52 27.27 7.80 -4.50
CA GLY A 52 26.56 9.06 -4.74
C GLY A 52 25.13 9.11 -4.17
N ASN A 53 24.47 7.96 -3.98
CA ASN A 53 23.05 7.90 -3.57
C ASN A 53 22.81 7.31 -2.16
N VAL A 54 23.84 7.25 -1.33
CA VAL A 54 23.82 6.56 -0.01
C VAL A 54 22.96 7.27 1.05
N HIS A 55 22.40 8.45 0.72
CA HIS A 55 21.60 9.28 1.64
C HIS A 55 20.15 9.53 1.18
N LEU A 56 19.70 8.89 0.10
CA LEU A 56 18.32 9.04 -0.37
C LEU A 56 17.40 7.97 0.25
N SER A 57 16.18 8.37 0.63
CA SER A 57 15.11 7.47 1.11
C SER A 57 14.74 6.37 0.11
N LEU A 58 15.25 6.40 -1.11
CA LEU A 58 15.01 5.39 -2.14
C LEU A 58 15.87 4.12 -1.98
N HIS A 59 16.99 4.19 -1.23
CA HIS A 59 17.95 3.07 -1.11
C HIS A 59 18.18 2.59 0.34
N HIS A 60 17.46 3.15 1.32
CA HIS A 60 17.51 2.62 2.69
C HIS A 60 16.78 1.28 2.80
N GLY A 61 17.35 0.38 3.59
CA GLY A 61 16.74 -0.87 4.01
C GLY A 61 16.27 -0.79 5.46
N VAL A 62 15.25 -1.57 5.78
CA VAL A 62 14.76 -1.78 7.14
C VAL A 62 15.41 -3.05 7.73
N PRO A 63 15.82 -3.07 9.01
CA PRO A 63 16.36 -4.28 9.65
C PRO A 63 15.40 -5.47 9.55
N MET A 64 15.96 -6.68 9.40
CA MET A 64 15.13 -7.90 9.22
C MET A 64 14.18 -8.16 10.39
N ALA A 65 14.61 -7.89 11.63
CA ALA A 65 13.76 -8.02 12.81
C ALA A 65 12.49 -7.16 12.69
N VAL A 66 12.62 -5.93 12.19
CA VAL A 66 11.48 -5.03 11.95
C VAL A 66 10.64 -5.55 10.78
N MET A 67 11.25 -6.04 9.70
CA MET A 67 10.51 -6.62 8.57
C MET A 67 9.66 -7.83 8.97
N LEU A 68 10.14 -8.67 9.89
CA LEU A 68 9.43 -9.86 10.37
C LEU A 68 8.33 -9.49 11.38
N ASN A 69 8.58 -8.54 12.27
CA ASN A 69 7.69 -8.22 13.37
C ASN A 69 6.63 -7.16 13.03
N GLU A 70 6.94 -6.20 12.14
CA GLU A 70 6.09 -5.03 11.88
C GLU A 70 5.55 -4.97 10.44
N TYR A 71 6.27 -5.52 9.46
CA TYR A 71 5.85 -5.51 8.04
C TYR A 71 5.27 -6.85 7.55
N GLY A 72 5.11 -7.82 8.45
CA GLY A 72 4.68 -9.18 8.10
C GLY A 72 3.17 -9.36 7.97
N CYS A 73 2.37 -8.41 8.46
CA CYS A 73 0.91 -8.56 8.55
C CYS A 73 0.21 -7.19 8.54
N ASP A 74 -0.96 -7.14 7.94
CA ASP A 74 -1.91 -6.02 8.06
C ASP A 74 -3.35 -6.52 8.17
N ASP A 75 -4.30 -5.61 8.41
CA ASP A 75 -5.72 -5.89 8.61
C ASP A 75 -6.62 -5.40 7.46
N ILE A 76 -6.09 -5.02 6.29
CA ILE A 76 -6.90 -4.48 5.18
C ILE A 76 -7.93 -5.50 4.69
N GLU A 77 -7.52 -6.74 4.45
CA GLU A 77 -8.44 -7.78 3.95
C GLU A 77 -9.58 -8.04 4.95
N TYR A 78 -9.26 -8.04 6.25
CA TYR A 78 -10.26 -8.13 7.31
C TYR A 78 -11.23 -6.94 7.30
N LEU A 79 -10.70 -5.72 7.22
CA LEU A 79 -11.49 -4.49 7.18
C LEU A 79 -12.41 -4.40 5.95
N MET A 80 -11.95 -4.90 4.80
CA MET A 80 -12.77 -5.02 3.60
C MET A 80 -13.88 -6.05 3.79
N SER A 81 -13.60 -7.18 4.44
CA SER A 81 -14.61 -8.23 4.70
C SER A 81 -15.75 -7.80 5.62
N LEU A 82 -15.50 -6.81 6.49
CA LEU A 82 -16.51 -6.22 7.37
C LEU A 82 -17.36 -5.15 6.69
N SER A 83 -16.94 -4.65 5.53
CA SER A 83 -17.65 -3.55 4.88
C SER A 83 -18.94 -4.05 4.25
N ASP A 84 -20.02 -3.30 4.48
CA ASP A 84 -21.33 -3.55 3.88
C ASP A 84 -21.47 -2.94 2.48
N LYS A 85 -20.40 -2.33 1.96
CA LYS A 85 -20.36 -1.77 0.61
C LYS A 85 -19.16 -2.32 -0.16
N PRO A 86 -19.36 -2.81 -1.40
CA PRO A 86 -18.25 -3.22 -2.27
C PRO A 86 -17.19 -2.13 -2.42
N ASP A 87 -15.93 -2.53 -2.58
CA ASP A 87 -14.82 -1.62 -2.86
C ASP A 87 -14.63 -0.54 -1.78
N THR A 88 -14.97 -0.84 -0.51
CA THR A 88 -14.75 0.05 0.64
C THR A 88 -14.22 -0.68 1.87
N VAL A 89 -13.62 0.08 2.78
CA VAL A 89 -13.26 -0.34 4.14
C VAL A 89 -14.17 0.35 5.15
N LYS A 90 -14.72 -0.41 6.10
CA LYS A 90 -15.49 0.13 7.22
C LYS A 90 -14.57 0.59 8.35
N VAL A 91 -14.71 1.84 8.77
CA VAL A 91 -13.97 2.42 9.92
C VAL A 91 -14.97 2.96 10.94
N GLU A 92 -14.91 2.49 12.17
CA GLU A 92 -15.73 3.01 13.28
C GLU A 92 -14.91 4.07 14.04
N ALA A 93 -15.32 5.33 13.94
CA ALA A 93 -14.61 6.46 14.54
C ALA A 93 -15.56 7.63 14.79
N HIS A 94 -15.34 8.38 15.88
CA HIS A 94 -16.14 9.57 16.21
C HIS A 94 -17.64 9.28 16.31
N GLY A 95 -18.01 8.12 16.86
CA GLY A 95 -19.42 7.69 16.99
C GLY A 95 -20.11 7.34 15.67
N LYS A 96 -19.37 7.19 14.56
CA LYS A 96 -19.90 6.93 13.22
C LYS A 96 -19.14 5.80 12.51
N ALA A 97 -19.85 5.05 11.68
CA ALA A 97 -19.26 4.12 10.72
C ALA A 97 -19.02 4.80 9.37
N TRP A 98 -17.76 5.00 9.03
CA TRP A 98 -17.29 5.52 7.74
C TRP A 98 -17.06 4.37 6.77
N ARG A 99 -17.39 4.57 5.48
CA ARG A 99 -17.00 3.66 4.39
C ARG A 99 -16.02 4.38 3.49
N LEU A 100 -14.75 4.02 3.60
CA LEU A 100 -13.68 4.64 2.83
C LEU A 100 -13.52 3.84 1.54
N PRO A 101 -13.63 4.47 0.34
CA PRO A 101 -13.28 3.82 -0.92
C PRO A 101 -11.88 3.22 -0.88
N ILE A 102 -11.72 1.99 -1.36
CA ILE A 102 -10.42 1.31 -1.47
C ILE A 102 -10.22 0.72 -2.86
N GLY A 103 -9.04 0.99 -3.44
CA GLY A 103 -8.57 0.39 -4.67
C GLY A 103 -7.32 -0.43 -4.38
N ARG A 104 -7.27 -1.66 -4.91
CA ARG A 104 -6.13 -2.56 -4.68
C ARG A 104 -5.25 -2.64 -5.93
N PHE A 105 -3.99 -2.26 -5.78
CA PHE A 105 -2.94 -2.52 -6.76
C PHE A 105 -2.21 -3.81 -6.36
N ASP A 106 -2.45 -4.90 -7.11
CA ASP A 106 -1.80 -6.20 -6.85
C ASP A 106 -0.35 -6.18 -7.34
N ASN A 107 0.57 -6.09 -6.38
CA ASN A 107 2.02 -6.03 -6.56
C ASN A 107 2.73 -7.23 -5.88
N ARG A 108 1.99 -8.33 -5.68
CA ARG A 108 2.54 -9.61 -5.19
C ARG A 108 3.51 -10.23 -6.19
N GLN A 109 3.25 -10.00 -7.48
CA GLN A 109 4.27 -10.06 -8.53
C GLN A 109 4.77 -8.64 -8.76
N ASP A 110 6.08 -8.44 -8.74
CA ASP A 110 6.66 -7.10 -8.77
C ASP A 110 6.37 -6.37 -10.08
N LYS A 111 5.65 -5.24 -9.97
CA LYS A 111 5.33 -4.32 -11.07
C LYS A 111 5.87 -2.92 -10.81
N THR A 112 6.81 -2.78 -9.89
CA THR A 112 7.18 -1.46 -9.35
C THR A 112 8.67 -1.23 -9.22
N THR A 113 9.50 -2.25 -8.99
CA THR A 113 10.92 -2.00 -8.71
C THR A 113 11.64 -1.34 -9.90
N PHE A 114 11.22 -1.63 -11.14
CA PHE A 114 11.81 -1.03 -12.35
C PHE A 114 11.76 0.51 -12.36
N VAL A 115 10.81 1.13 -11.65
CA VAL A 115 10.69 2.61 -11.59
C VAL A 115 11.86 3.29 -10.89
N ARG A 116 12.71 2.52 -10.21
CA ARG A 116 13.95 3.00 -9.58
C ARG A 116 15.10 3.13 -10.57
N GLU A 117 15.01 2.45 -11.71
CA GLU A 117 16.00 2.54 -12.77
C GLU A 117 15.79 3.82 -13.60
N PRO A 118 16.83 4.29 -14.32
CA PRO A 118 16.69 5.34 -15.32
C PRO A 118 15.53 5.08 -16.28
N ARG A 119 14.81 6.14 -16.65
CA ARG A 119 13.56 6.04 -17.43
C ARG A 119 13.74 5.39 -18.80
N ASP A 120 14.91 5.54 -19.41
CA ASP A 120 15.29 4.91 -20.68
C ASP A 120 15.48 3.38 -20.57
N ALA A 121 15.65 2.86 -19.34
CA ALA A 121 15.72 1.43 -19.08
C ALA A 121 14.34 0.79 -18.82
N TRP A 122 13.25 1.56 -18.81
CA TRP A 122 11.92 1.02 -18.53
C TRP A 122 11.37 0.28 -19.74
N SER A 123 11.05 -1.01 -19.57
CA SER A 123 10.44 -1.77 -20.66
C SER A 123 9.00 -1.33 -20.92
N PRO A 124 8.52 -1.36 -22.18
CA PRO A 124 7.11 -1.07 -22.49
C PRO A 124 6.13 -1.98 -21.73
N ASP A 125 6.50 -3.24 -21.50
CA ASP A 125 5.66 -4.21 -20.80
C ASP A 125 5.53 -3.90 -19.32
N ASP A 126 6.61 -3.48 -18.66
CA ASP A 126 6.59 -3.05 -17.26
C ASP A 126 5.71 -1.81 -17.07
N ILE A 127 5.84 -0.82 -17.95
CA ILE A 127 5.02 0.40 -17.96
C ILE A 127 3.55 0.02 -18.12
N LYS A 128 3.25 -0.85 -19.08
CA LYS A 128 1.88 -1.32 -19.35
C LYS A 128 1.30 -2.05 -18.14
N ALA A 129 2.05 -2.95 -17.53
CA ALA A 129 1.61 -3.71 -16.36
C ALA A 129 1.32 -2.79 -15.16
N LEU A 130 2.18 -1.81 -14.91
CA LEU A 130 1.98 -0.80 -13.87
C LEU A 130 0.72 0.03 -14.14
N HIS A 131 0.58 0.58 -15.36
CA HIS A 131 -0.57 1.40 -15.74
C HIS A 131 -1.89 0.62 -15.67
N GLN A 132 -1.93 -0.63 -16.14
CA GLN A 132 -3.13 -1.46 -16.07
C GLN A 132 -3.52 -1.76 -14.63
N GLY A 133 -2.57 -2.11 -13.77
CA GLY A 133 -2.85 -2.35 -12.36
C GLY A 133 -3.35 -1.09 -11.65
N LEU A 134 -2.71 0.06 -11.86
CA LEU A 134 -3.14 1.34 -11.27
C LEU A 134 -4.51 1.76 -11.82
N GLY A 135 -4.73 1.61 -13.12
CA GLY A 135 -6.01 1.90 -13.76
C GLY A 135 -7.16 1.09 -13.17
N ALA A 136 -6.96 -0.22 -12.94
CA ALA A 136 -7.94 -1.06 -12.27
C ALA A 136 -8.22 -0.61 -10.83
N ALA A 137 -7.17 -0.30 -10.06
CA ALA A 137 -7.33 0.20 -8.69
C ALA A 137 -8.08 1.54 -8.64
N PHE A 138 -7.76 2.47 -9.54
CA PHE A 138 -8.44 3.77 -9.62
C PHE A 138 -9.88 3.66 -10.12
N ALA A 139 -10.17 2.74 -11.06
CA ALA A 139 -11.54 2.47 -11.47
C ALA A 139 -12.42 2.00 -10.30
N ALA A 140 -11.89 1.13 -9.44
CA ALA A 140 -12.57 0.70 -8.22
C ALA A 140 -12.82 1.88 -7.26
N LEU A 141 -11.82 2.76 -7.07
CA LEU A 141 -11.99 3.96 -6.26
C LEU A 141 -13.09 4.88 -6.78
N ILE A 142 -13.10 5.18 -8.08
CA ILE A 142 -14.10 6.06 -8.70
C ILE A 142 -15.49 5.46 -8.53
N LYS A 143 -15.66 4.16 -8.77
CA LYS A 143 -16.93 3.46 -8.60
C LYS A 143 -17.44 3.48 -7.15
N ALA A 144 -16.52 3.41 -6.18
CA ALA A 144 -16.84 3.38 -4.76
C ALA A 144 -17.06 4.76 -4.14
N GLN A 145 -16.72 5.85 -4.83
CA GLN A 145 -16.96 7.19 -4.30
C GLN A 145 -18.47 7.43 -4.14
N PRO A 146 -18.92 7.96 -2.98
CA PRO A 146 -20.28 8.45 -2.88
C PRO A 146 -20.48 9.57 -3.90
N ASN A 147 -21.60 9.59 -4.63
CA ASN A 147 -21.97 10.70 -5.53
C ASN A 147 -21.76 12.01 -4.76
N ARG A 148 -20.75 12.79 -5.16
CA ARG A 148 -20.44 14.10 -4.60
C ARG A 148 -21.12 15.19 -5.41
#